data_AF-X1UCN7-F1
#
_entry.id   AF-X1UCN7-F1
#
_cell.length_a   1.000
_cell.length_b   1.000
_cell.length_c   1.000
_cell.angle_alpha   90.00
_cell.angle_beta   90.00
_cell.angle_gamma   90.00
#
_symmetry.space_group_name_H-M   'P 1'
#
loop_
_entity.id
_entity.type
_entity.pdbx_description
1 polymer ?
#
loop_
_entity_poly.entity_id
_entity_poly.type
_entity_poly.pdbx_seq_one_letter_code
_entity_poly.pdbx_strand_id
1 'polypeptide(L)'
;EDLARIVEVFRKHDVEYFFYCGGGDSMDTANKISKLAQKENLELICTGIPKTIDNDVGGPLQADGTFAVCDHDPGYGSVARNLAINILEANEENKASYTSDPVLIIGVMGRKIGFIPAAARLADPLREMPLLIILPESLSKDDYQNNLEFIAEKVNEKLKKQGRCIVVIGEGVNVGDLGILRDSFGHAQFSASEKTVEQVLTNYFNGIDRKNSQGRVQNRLLVGGIARSERPGTRQRREIAYVSEIDWDEAYH
;
A
#
# COMPACT_ATOMS: atom_id res chain seq x y z
N GLU A 1 20.43 6.78 -24.52
CA GLU A 1 20.59 8.22 -24.76
C GLU A 1 20.66 8.98 -23.44
N ASP A 2 19.67 8.77 -22.56
CA ASP A 2 19.57 9.46 -21.27
C ASP A 2 20.77 9.27 -20.32
N LEU A 3 21.29 8.04 -20.15
CA LEU A 3 22.44 7.79 -19.25
C LEU A 3 23.73 8.51 -19.70
N ALA A 4 24.00 8.56 -21.00
CA ALA A 4 25.17 9.26 -21.53
C ALA A 4 25.06 10.76 -21.31
N ARG A 5 23.85 11.31 -21.44
CA ARG A 5 23.59 12.72 -21.13
C ARG A 5 23.83 13.04 -19.66
N ILE A 6 23.45 12.15 -18.74
CA ILE A 6 23.71 12.33 -17.30
C ILE A 6 25.23 12.42 -17.04
N VAL A 7 26.03 11.51 -17.61
CA VAL A 7 27.49 11.52 -17.45
C VAL A 7 28.13 12.78 -18.05
N GLU A 8 27.64 13.25 -19.20
CA GLU A 8 28.08 14.52 -19.79
C GLU A 8 27.80 15.71 -18.86
N VAL A 9 26.62 15.75 -18.24
CA VAL A 9 26.24 16.78 -17.26
C VAL A 9 27.17 16.72 -16.05
N PHE A 10 27.42 15.53 -15.49
CA PHE A 10 28.33 15.38 -14.35
C PHE A 10 29.73 15.86 -14.66
N ARG A 11 30.28 15.50 -15.83
CA ARG A 11 31.59 16.00 -16.30
C ARG A 11 31.61 17.52 -16.45
N LYS A 12 30.54 18.11 -17.01
CA LYS A 12 30.45 19.55 -17.22
C LYS A 12 30.41 20.35 -15.90
N HIS A 13 29.92 19.73 -14.84
CA HIS A 13 29.73 20.36 -13.53
C HIS A 13 30.74 19.86 -12.48
N ASP A 14 31.80 19.16 -12.90
CA ASP A 14 32.82 18.59 -12.01
C ASP A 14 32.21 17.80 -10.83
N VAL A 15 31.17 17.00 -11.12
CA VAL A 15 30.47 16.19 -10.13
C VAL A 15 31.28 14.93 -9.85
N GLU A 16 31.78 14.81 -8.61
CA GLU A 16 32.52 13.65 -8.13
C GLU A 16 31.66 12.67 -7.31
N TYR A 17 30.48 13.11 -6.84
CA TYR A 17 29.58 12.31 -6.01
C TYR A 17 28.13 12.40 -6.50
N PHE A 18 27.50 11.24 -6.67
CA PHE A 18 26.10 11.13 -7.05
C PHE A 18 25.33 10.28 -6.03
N PHE A 19 24.52 10.94 -5.21
CA PHE A 19 23.62 10.31 -4.27
C PHE A 19 22.21 10.22 -4.87
N TYR A 20 21.68 9.00 -5.03
CA TYR A 20 20.36 8.81 -5.63
C TYR A 20 19.38 8.17 -4.66
N CYS A 21 18.46 8.99 -4.14
CA CYS A 21 17.42 8.57 -3.19
C CYS A 21 16.22 7.98 -3.92
N GLY A 22 15.85 6.74 -3.61
CA GLY A 22 14.72 6.07 -4.24
C GLY A 22 14.58 4.58 -3.92
N GLY A 23 13.69 3.92 -4.66
CA GLY A 23 13.47 2.48 -4.53
C GLY A 23 14.45 1.65 -5.36
N GLY A 24 14.13 0.37 -5.59
CA GLY A 24 14.98 -0.55 -6.35
C GLY A 24 15.39 -0.07 -7.74
N ASP A 25 14.48 0.55 -8.50
CA ASP A 25 14.77 1.10 -9.83
C ASP A 25 15.81 2.23 -9.79
N SER A 26 15.80 3.03 -8.71
CA SER A 26 16.81 4.08 -8.48
C SER A 26 18.17 3.46 -8.16
N MET A 27 18.21 2.39 -7.36
CA MET A 27 19.46 1.67 -7.07
C MET A 27 20.08 1.08 -8.36
N ASP A 28 19.26 0.49 -9.23
CA ASP A 28 19.70 -0.02 -10.53
C ASP A 28 20.21 1.12 -11.45
N THR A 29 19.51 2.25 -11.47
CA THR A 29 19.93 3.43 -12.23
C THR A 29 21.29 3.97 -11.73
N ALA A 30 21.49 4.10 -10.42
CA ALA A 30 22.76 4.55 -9.84
C ALA A 30 23.92 3.61 -10.21
N ASN A 31 23.68 2.29 -10.17
CA ASN A 31 24.66 1.28 -10.59
C ASN A 31 25.02 1.40 -12.08
N LYS A 32 24.03 1.60 -12.96
CA LYS A 32 24.25 1.80 -14.40
C LYS A 32 25.05 3.07 -14.68
N ILE A 33 24.76 4.17 -13.98
CA ILE A 33 25.52 5.43 -14.08
C ILE A 33 26.96 5.21 -13.63
N SER A 34 27.19 4.54 -12.50
CA SER A 34 28.53 4.24 -11.99
C SER A 34 29.39 3.48 -12.99
N LYS A 35 28.84 2.40 -13.57
CA LYS A 35 29.52 1.60 -14.60
C LYS A 35 29.82 2.40 -15.86
N LEU A 36 28.93 3.29 -16.27
CA LEU A 36 29.15 4.14 -17.44
C LEU A 36 30.23 5.20 -17.19
N ALA A 37 30.20 5.85 -16.02
CA ALA A 37 31.23 6.82 -15.62
C ALA A 37 32.62 6.19 -15.60
N GLN A 38 32.77 4.99 -15.05
CA GLN A 38 34.02 4.21 -15.07
C GLN A 38 34.49 3.93 -16.51
N LYS A 39 33.57 3.52 -17.40
CA LYS A 39 33.90 3.27 -18.81
C LYS A 39 34.38 4.52 -19.54
N GLU A 40 33.89 5.70 -19.15
CA GLU A 40 34.28 6.99 -19.72
C GLU A 40 35.40 7.71 -18.96
N ASN A 41 36.10 7.01 -18.05
CA ASN A 41 37.17 7.56 -17.21
C ASN A 41 36.74 8.84 -16.45
N LEU A 42 35.48 8.91 -16.03
CA LEU A 42 34.99 9.94 -15.12
C LEU A 42 35.11 9.41 -13.68
N GLU A 43 35.88 10.11 -12.84
CA GLU A 43 35.94 9.82 -11.41
C GLU A 43 34.61 10.24 -10.76
N LEU A 44 33.75 9.25 -10.48
CA LEU A 44 32.43 9.46 -9.90
C LEU A 44 32.12 8.35 -8.89
N ILE A 45 31.80 8.75 -7.66
CA ILE A 45 31.28 7.88 -6.62
C ILE A 45 29.75 7.94 -6.66
N CYS A 46 29.12 6.83 -7.05
CA CYS A 46 27.67 6.69 -7.01
C CYS A 46 27.25 5.93 -5.75
N THR A 47 26.29 6.49 -5.02
CA THR A 47 25.72 5.86 -3.82
C THR A 47 24.20 5.94 -3.89
N GLY A 48 23.55 4.79 -3.77
CA GLY A 48 22.09 4.73 -3.63
C GLY A 48 21.68 4.98 -2.19
N ILE A 49 20.63 5.77 -1.98
CA ILE A 49 20.01 5.99 -0.67
C ILE A 49 18.64 5.30 -0.69
N PRO A 50 18.44 4.19 0.04
CA PRO A 50 17.20 3.45 0.01
C PRO A 50 16.05 4.32 0.54
N LYS A 51 14.96 4.32 -0.21
CA LYS A 51 13.71 4.95 0.19
C LYS A 51 12.57 4.19 -0.45
N THR A 52 11.63 3.72 0.36
CA THR A 52 10.36 3.16 -0.09
C THR A 52 9.42 3.04 1.10
N ILE A 53 8.16 3.44 0.91
CA ILE A 53 7.13 3.24 1.94
C ILE A 53 6.58 1.82 1.88
N ASP A 54 6.80 1.11 0.77
CA ASP A 54 6.31 -0.24 0.55
C ASP A 54 7.21 -1.30 1.23
N ASN A 55 8.35 -0.88 1.80
CA ASN A 55 9.33 -1.72 2.51
C ASN A 55 9.84 -2.90 1.65
N ASP A 56 10.14 -2.63 0.39
CA ASP A 56 10.43 -3.62 -0.64
C ASP A 56 11.88 -3.64 -1.14
N VAL A 57 12.80 -2.90 -0.51
CA VAL A 57 14.22 -2.82 -0.87
C VAL A 57 15.08 -3.61 0.14
N GLY A 58 14.76 -4.88 0.34
CA GLY A 58 15.48 -5.75 1.28
C GLY A 58 16.54 -6.68 0.67
N GLY A 59 16.54 -6.89 -0.65
CA GLY A 59 17.30 -7.98 -1.26
C GLY A 59 16.64 -9.36 -1.01
N PRO A 60 17.35 -10.48 -1.26
CA PRO A 60 16.78 -11.82 -1.08
C PRO A 60 16.45 -12.09 0.40
N LEU A 61 15.36 -12.82 0.64
CA LEU A 61 15.02 -13.34 1.96
C LEU A 61 16.03 -14.42 2.35
N GLN A 62 16.63 -14.27 3.52
CA GLN A 62 17.61 -15.18 4.08
C GLN A 62 16.92 -16.34 4.82
N ALA A 63 17.70 -17.39 5.13
CA ALA A 63 17.18 -18.58 5.82
C ALA A 63 16.66 -18.30 7.23
N ASP A 64 17.11 -17.21 7.87
CA ASP A 64 16.66 -16.77 9.18
C ASP A 64 15.41 -15.86 9.15
N GLY A 65 14.86 -15.62 7.96
CA GLY A 65 13.68 -14.78 7.76
C GLY A 65 13.98 -13.29 7.68
N THR A 66 15.25 -12.87 7.65
CA THR A 66 15.66 -11.46 7.46
C THR A 66 15.96 -11.16 6.00
N PHE A 67 15.91 -9.88 5.64
CA PHE A 67 16.34 -9.41 4.33
C PHE A 67 17.86 -9.19 4.30
N ALA A 68 18.50 -9.54 3.17
CA ALA A 68 19.97 -9.54 3.06
C ALA A 68 20.62 -8.15 3.05
N VAL A 69 19.88 -7.09 2.71
CA VAL A 69 20.42 -5.74 2.51
C VAL A 69 19.82 -4.74 3.48
N CYS A 70 18.49 -4.69 3.56
CA CYS A 70 17.77 -3.72 4.39
C CYS A 70 16.62 -4.43 5.09
N ASP A 71 16.56 -4.34 6.42
CA ASP A 71 15.44 -4.89 7.19
C ASP A 71 14.16 -4.05 6.98
N HIS A 72 14.33 -2.73 6.98
CA HIS A 72 13.27 -1.78 6.74
C HIS A 72 13.78 -0.57 5.97
N ASP A 73 12.89 0.05 5.19
CA ASP A 73 13.22 1.16 4.32
C ASP A 73 12.73 2.50 4.88
N PRO A 74 13.54 3.57 4.80
CA PRO A 74 13.14 4.90 5.25
C PRO A 74 11.80 5.37 4.66
N GLY A 75 10.92 5.80 5.56
CA GLY A 75 9.55 6.23 5.32
C GLY A 75 8.49 5.19 5.68
N TYR A 76 8.82 3.89 5.70
CA TYR A 76 7.85 2.84 6.05
C TYR A 76 7.39 2.94 7.50
N GLY A 77 8.32 3.18 8.44
CA GLY A 77 7.99 3.27 9.87
C GLY A 77 6.96 4.37 10.17
N SER A 78 7.08 5.52 9.51
CA SER A 78 6.12 6.62 9.62
C SER A 78 4.77 6.28 9.01
N VAL A 79 4.73 5.61 7.85
CA VAL A 79 3.48 5.15 7.22
C VAL A 79 2.76 4.13 8.10
N ALA A 80 3.50 3.18 8.68
CA ALA A 80 2.98 2.17 9.59
C ALA A 80 2.37 2.81 10.85
N ARG A 81 3.06 3.79 11.45
CA ARG A 81 2.57 4.57 12.59
C ARG A 81 1.30 5.35 12.25
N ASN A 82 1.31 6.06 11.12
CA ASN A 82 0.16 6.83 10.64
C ASN A 82 -1.07 5.93 10.43
N LEU A 83 -0.89 4.78 9.79
CA LEU A 83 -1.96 3.82 9.59
C LEU A 83 -2.48 3.28 10.92
N ALA A 84 -1.62 2.91 11.86
CA ALA A 84 -2.05 2.42 13.16
C ALA A 84 -2.94 3.44 13.89
N ILE A 85 -2.55 4.71 13.90
CA ILE A 85 -3.35 5.81 14.47
C ILE A 85 -4.70 5.92 13.75
N ASN A 86 -4.70 5.92 12.41
CA ASN A 86 -5.92 5.98 11.62
C ASN A 86 -6.88 4.81 11.92
N ILE A 87 -6.37 3.59 12.13
CA ILE A 87 -7.21 2.43 12.49
C ILE A 87 -7.78 2.55 13.91
N LEU A 88 -7.04 3.12 14.87
CA LEU A 88 -7.57 3.41 16.20
C LEU A 88 -8.74 4.41 16.12
N GLU A 89 -8.59 5.49 15.36
CA GLU A 89 -9.63 6.50 15.15
C GLU A 89 -10.85 5.92 14.43
N ALA A 90 -10.61 5.21 13.32
CA ALA A 90 -11.65 4.52 12.55
C ALA A 90 -12.42 3.49 13.40
N ASN A 91 -11.77 2.87 14.38
CA ASN A 91 -12.43 1.95 15.30
C ASN A 91 -13.44 2.64 16.20
N GLU A 92 -13.14 3.84 16.71
CA GLU A 92 -14.10 4.62 17.50
C GLU A 92 -15.25 5.13 16.64
N GLU A 93 -14.97 5.61 15.42
CA GLU A 93 -16.03 6.06 14.52
C GLU A 93 -16.96 4.92 14.08
N ASN A 94 -16.39 3.75 13.75
CA ASN A 94 -17.20 2.59 13.41
C ASN A 94 -18.00 2.06 14.61
N LYS A 95 -17.50 2.17 15.86
CA LYS A 95 -18.30 1.87 17.07
C LYS A 95 -19.50 2.81 17.23
N ALA A 96 -19.38 4.07 16.83
CA ALA A 96 -20.48 5.03 16.92
C ALA A 96 -21.53 4.83 15.81
N SER A 97 -21.11 4.41 14.62
CA SER A 97 -21.95 4.37 13.41
C SER A 97 -22.46 2.98 13.00
N TYR A 98 -22.00 1.88 13.61
CA TYR A 98 -22.23 0.52 13.07
C TYR A 98 -23.70 0.10 12.93
N THR A 99 -24.64 0.72 13.62
CA THR A 99 -26.08 0.44 13.42
C THR A 99 -26.58 0.86 12.04
N SER A 100 -25.90 1.81 11.41
CA SER A 100 -26.17 2.29 10.04
C SER A 100 -25.10 1.81 9.07
N ASP A 101 -23.84 1.85 9.49
CA ASP A 101 -22.67 1.59 8.65
C ASP A 101 -21.77 0.49 9.29
N PRO A 102 -22.24 -0.77 9.34
CA PRO A 102 -21.56 -1.85 10.06
C PRO A 102 -20.20 -2.22 9.48
N VAL A 103 -19.91 -1.88 8.22
CA VAL A 103 -18.63 -2.21 7.57
C VAL A 103 -17.92 -0.95 7.10
N LEU A 104 -16.71 -0.71 7.62
CA LEU A 104 -15.82 0.35 7.18
C LEU A 104 -14.61 -0.24 6.44
N ILE A 105 -14.40 0.14 5.19
CA ILE A 105 -13.29 -0.35 4.36
C ILE A 105 -12.26 0.77 4.17
N ILE A 106 -10.99 0.52 4.49
CA ILE A 106 -9.91 1.49 4.36
C ILE A 106 -8.92 0.96 3.32
N GLY A 107 -8.88 1.64 2.17
CA GLY A 107 -7.95 1.35 1.08
C GLY A 107 -6.59 2.00 1.32
N VAL A 108 -5.54 1.19 1.48
CA VAL A 108 -4.17 1.65 1.79
C VAL A 108 -3.21 1.41 0.63
N MET A 109 -2.07 2.10 0.66
CA MET A 109 -0.97 1.83 -0.29
C MET A 109 -0.40 0.41 -0.08
N GLY A 110 0.42 -0.08 -1.02
CA GLY A 110 0.91 -1.47 -1.05
C GLY A 110 0.40 -2.21 -2.27
N ARG A 111 1.11 -2.06 -3.40
CA ARG A 111 0.69 -2.58 -4.72
C ARG A 111 1.05 -4.04 -4.95
N LYS A 112 2.27 -4.40 -4.59
CA LYS A 112 2.80 -5.75 -4.81
C LYS A 112 3.02 -6.48 -3.49
N ILE A 113 3.28 -5.71 -2.44
CA ILE A 113 3.72 -6.20 -1.14
C ILE A 113 2.84 -5.59 -0.05
N GLY A 114 2.52 -6.40 0.95
CA GLY A 114 1.52 -6.13 1.98
C GLY A 114 2.04 -5.55 3.28
N PHE A 115 3.26 -5.02 3.36
CA PHE A 115 3.80 -4.45 4.62
C PHE A 115 2.92 -3.33 5.18
N ILE A 116 2.49 -2.37 4.34
CA ILE A 116 1.59 -1.29 4.75
C ILE A 116 0.25 -1.84 5.29
N PRO A 117 -0.55 -2.63 4.54
CA PRO A 117 -1.80 -3.16 5.09
C PRO A 117 -1.58 -4.05 6.32
N ALA A 118 -0.47 -4.80 6.41
CA ALA A 118 -0.13 -5.58 7.59
C ALA A 118 0.10 -4.70 8.83
N ALA A 119 0.67 -3.51 8.68
CA ALA A 119 0.91 -2.57 9.78
C ALA A 119 -0.38 -2.11 10.50
N ALA A 120 -1.55 -2.25 9.87
CA ALA A 120 -2.84 -2.04 10.56
C ALA A 120 -3.00 -2.91 11.83
N ARG A 121 -2.32 -4.06 11.90
CA ARG A 121 -2.31 -4.92 13.10
C ARG A 121 -1.69 -4.23 14.31
N LEU A 122 -0.81 -3.23 14.13
CA LEU A 122 -0.22 -2.48 15.23
C LEU A 122 -1.25 -1.68 16.04
N ALA A 123 -2.40 -1.35 15.44
CA ALA A 123 -3.53 -0.73 16.15
C ALA A 123 -4.26 -1.72 17.08
N ASP A 124 -4.14 -3.02 16.84
CA ASP A 124 -4.90 -4.07 17.52
C ASP A 124 -4.02 -5.31 17.80
N PRO A 125 -2.95 -5.17 18.62
CA PRO A 125 -1.99 -6.23 18.86
C PRO A 125 -2.60 -7.44 19.58
N LEU A 126 -3.60 -7.22 20.44
CA LEU A 126 -4.32 -8.26 21.17
C LEU A 126 -5.44 -8.93 20.35
N ARG A 127 -5.71 -8.42 19.14
CA ARG A 127 -6.71 -8.97 18.19
C ARG A 127 -8.15 -8.90 18.71
N GLU A 128 -8.48 -7.82 19.40
CA GLU A 128 -9.80 -7.58 20.00
C GLU A 128 -10.73 -6.84 19.04
N MET A 129 -10.18 -6.00 18.15
CA MET A 129 -10.98 -5.25 17.19
C MET A 129 -11.61 -6.16 16.13
N PRO A 130 -12.77 -5.77 15.56
CA PRO A 130 -13.34 -6.44 14.39
C PRO A 130 -12.56 -6.12 13.10
N LEU A 131 -11.24 -6.15 13.17
CA LEU A 131 -10.30 -5.81 12.12
C LEU A 131 -10.01 -7.03 11.23
N LEU A 132 -10.23 -6.88 9.93
CA LEU A 132 -9.85 -7.79 8.86
C LEU A 132 -8.78 -7.10 7.99
N ILE A 133 -7.66 -7.77 7.75
CA ILE A 133 -6.54 -7.24 6.97
C ILE A 133 -6.38 -8.11 5.73
N ILE A 134 -6.38 -7.47 4.55
CA ILE A 134 -6.31 -8.14 3.24
C ILE A 134 -5.04 -7.65 2.54
N LEU A 135 -4.11 -8.58 2.34
CA LEU A 135 -2.81 -8.32 1.73
C LEU A 135 -2.86 -8.65 0.22
N PRO A 136 -2.13 -7.92 -0.64
CA PRO A 136 -1.97 -8.26 -2.06
C PRO A 136 -1.56 -9.72 -2.31
N GLU A 137 -0.82 -10.33 -1.38
CA GLU A 137 -0.30 -11.69 -1.46
C GLU A 137 -1.27 -12.75 -0.95
N SER A 138 -2.32 -12.35 -0.22
CA SER A 138 -3.22 -13.28 0.48
C SER A 138 -4.27 -13.94 -0.41
N LEU A 139 -4.45 -13.45 -1.64
CA LEU A 139 -5.56 -13.82 -2.53
C LEU A 139 -5.07 -14.20 -3.93
N SER A 140 -5.96 -14.80 -4.73
CA SER A 140 -5.64 -15.23 -6.09
C SER A 140 -5.33 -14.03 -6.98
N LYS A 141 -4.29 -14.14 -7.82
CA LYS A 141 -3.98 -13.11 -8.83
C LYS A 141 -4.88 -13.19 -10.04
N ASP A 142 -5.51 -14.34 -10.28
CA ASP A 142 -6.21 -14.64 -11.53
C ASP A 142 -7.73 -14.79 -11.35
N ASP A 143 -8.22 -14.80 -10.10
CA ASP A 143 -9.61 -15.10 -9.79
C ASP A 143 -10.23 -14.09 -8.81
N TYR A 144 -10.58 -12.93 -9.35
CA TYR A 144 -11.15 -11.86 -8.54
C TYR A 144 -12.56 -12.18 -8.03
N GLN A 145 -13.30 -13.08 -8.68
CA GLN A 145 -14.66 -13.42 -8.26
C GLN A 145 -14.63 -14.23 -6.97
N ASN A 146 -13.80 -15.28 -6.92
CA ASN A 146 -13.58 -16.05 -5.70
C ASN A 146 -12.95 -15.19 -4.59
N ASN A 147 -12.08 -14.23 -4.94
CA ASN A 147 -11.55 -13.27 -3.96
C ASN A 147 -12.67 -12.44 -3.32
N LEU A 148 -13.59 -11.88 -4.12
CA LEU A 148 -14.73 -11.10 -3.60
C LEU A 148 -15.64 -11.93 -2.70
N GLU A 149 -15.92 -13.19 -3.08
CA GLU A 149 -16.74 -14.11 -2.29
C GLU A 149 -16.08 -14.46 -0.96
N PHE A 150 -14.79 -14.81 -0.99
CA PHE A 150 -14.01 -15.11 0.21
C PHE A 150 -13.96 -13.90 1.16
N ILE A 151 -13.72 -12.70 0.62
CA ILE A 151 -13.69 -11.47 1.42
C ILE A 151 -15.07 -11.22 2.07
N ALA A 152 -16.17 -11.41 1.33
CA ALA A 152 -17.52 -11.29 1.89
C ALA A 152 -17.82 -12.32 2.97
N GLU A 153 -17.36 -13.56 2.80
CA GLU A 153 -17.47 -14.60 3.83
C GLU A 153 -16.77 -14.16 5.13
N LYS A 154 -15.50 -13.71 5.05
CA LYS A 154 -14.72 -13.29 6.22
C LYS A 154 -15.28 -12.04 6.89
N VAL A 155 -15.80 -11.08 6.12
CA VAL A 155 -16.52 -9.94 6.68
C VAL A 155 -17.77 -10.41 7.43
N ASN A 156 -18.55 -11.30 6.82
CA ASN A 156 -19.77 -11.82 7.45
C ASN A 156 -19.50 -12.67 8.71
N GLU A 157 -18.38 -13.38 8.78
CA GLU A 157 -17.94 -14.04 10.01
C GLU A 157 -17.68 -13.05 11.17
N LYS A 158 -17.05 -11.91 10.88
CA LYS A 158 -16.83 -10.82 11.84
C LYS A 158 -18.15 -10.16 12.24
N LEU A 159 -19.03 -9.88 11.27
CA LEU A 159 -20.35 -9.29 11.51
C LEU A 159 -21.22 -10.17 12.42
N LYS A 160 -21.24 -11.49 12.22
CA LYS A 160 -21.96 -12.44 13.10
C LYS A 160 -21.49 -12.35 14.55
N LYS A 161 -20.20 -12.13 14.79
CA LYS A 161 -19.60 -12.14 16.14
C LYS A 161 -19.69 -10.79 16.83
N GLN A 162 -19.51 -9.69 16.10
CA GLN A 162 -19.28 -8.35 16.68
C GLN A 162 -20.24 -7.29 16.15
N GLY A 163 -21.14 -7.62 15.22
CA GLY A 163 -22.11 -6.68 14.64
C GLY A 163 -21.52 -5.64 13.68
N ARG A 164 -20.19 -5.54 13.59
CA ARG A 164 -19.45 -4.59 12.76
C ARG A 164 -18.11 -5.17 12.28
N CYS A 165 -17.48 -4.55 11.29
CA CYS A 165 -16.20 -4.97 10.70
C CYS A 165 -15.43 -3.77 10.15
N ILE A 166 -14.11 -3.73 10.41
CA ILE A 166 -13.17 -2.82 9.76
C ILE A 166 -12.31 -3.64 8.82
N VAL A 167 -12.26 -3.27 7.55
CA VAL A 167 -11.49 -3.96 6.52
C VAL A 167 -10.35 -3.06 6.07
N VAL A 168 -9.11 -3.46 6.25
CA VAL A 168 -7.95 -2.79 5.66
C VAL A 168 -7.49 -3.59 4.45
N ILE A 169 -7.38 -2.93 3.30
CA ILE A 169 -7.07 -3.59 2.03
C ILE A 169 -5.99 -2.83 1.27
N GLY A 170 -4.95 -3.54 0.82
CA GLY A 170 -3.92 -2.97 -0.05
C GLY A 170 -4.46 -2.68 -1.45
N GLU A 171 -4.05 -1.56 -2.06
CA GLU A 171 -4.50 -1.14 -3.39
C GLU A 171 -4.17 -2.13 -4.52
N GLY A 172 -3.24 -3.06 -4.28
CA GLY A 172 -2.86 -4.12 -5.21
C GLY A 172 -3.73 -5.36 -5.20
N VAL A 173 -4.70 -5.49 -4.30
CA VAL A 173 -5.53 -6.69 -4.20
C VAL A 173 -6.45 -6.81 -5.41
N ASN A 174 -6.45 -7.98 -6.06
CA ASN A 174 -7.28 -8.24 -7.23
C ASN A 174 -8.76 -8.44 -6.84
N VAL A 175 -9.57 -7.40 -7.05
CA VAL A 175 -11.03 -7.39 -6.86
C VAL A 175 -11.80 -7.15 -8.17
N GLY A 176 -11.13 -7.30 -9.31
CA GLY A 176 -11.68 -7.13 -10.64
C GLY A 176 -10.99 -6.02 -11.42
N ASP A 177 -11.55 -5.68 -12.58
CA ASP A 177 -11.00 -4.61 -13.41
C ASP A 177 -11.26 -3.24 -12.77
N LEU A 178 -10.15 -2.60 -12.38
CA LEU A 178 -10.15 -1.26 -11.80
C LEU A 178 -10.03 -0.16 -12.86
N GLY A 179 -9.86 -0.49 -14.14
CA GLY A 179 -9.57 0.50 -15.19
C GLY A 179 -8.21 1.16 -14.94
N ILE A 180 -7.19 0.34 -14.67
CA ILE A 180 -5.86 0.79 -14.25
C ILE A 180 -5.15 1.50 -15.41
N LEU A 181 -4.88 2.79 -15.26
CA LEU A 181 -3.99 3.52 -16.16
C LEU A 181 -2.55 3.00 -15.99
N ARG A 182 -1.81 2.91 -17.10
CA ARG A 182 -0.38 2.60 -17.06
C ARG A 182 0.42 3.82 -17.47
N ASP A 183 1.52 4.08 -16.76
CA ASP A 183 2.44 5.15 -17.13
C ASP A 183 3.32 4.76 -18.33
N SER A 184 4.19 5.69 -18.75
CA SER A 184 5.14 5.48 -19.85
C SER A 184 6.18 4.38 -19.60
N PHE A 185 6.34 3.93 -18.34
CA PHE A 185 7.20 2.83 -17.94
C PHE A 185 6.44 1.50 -17.81
N GLY A 186 5.12 1.51 -18.09
CA GLY A 186 4.25 0.34 -17.98
C GLY A 186 3.80 0.04 -16.55
N HIS A 187 4.11 0.91 -15.58
CA HIS A 187 3.69 0.76 -14.20
C HIS A 187 2.22 1.16 -14.02
N ALA A 188 1.48 0.33 -13.29
CA ALA A 188 0.09 0.56 -12.94
C ALA A 188 -0.07 1.78 -12.00
N GLN A 189 -0.89 2.75 -12.41
CA GLN A 189 -1.25 3.96 -11.66
C GLN A 189 -2.58 3.76 -10.91
N PHE A 190 -2.53 3.00 -9.83
CA PHE A 190 -3.72 2.67 -9.01
C PHE A 190 -4.45 3.89 -8.40
N SER A 191 -3.76 5.03 -8.24
CA SER A 191 -4.34 6.27 -7.73
C SER A 191 -5.08 7.09 -8.81
N ALA A 192 -4.97 6.73 -10.08
CA ALA A 192 -5.63 7.39 -11.22
C ALA A 192 -6.55 6.43 -12.00
N SER A 193 -6.85 5.26 -11.43
CA SER A 193 -7.74 4.27 -12.01
C SER A 193 -9.20 4.75 -12.01
N GLU A 194 -10.02 4.19 -12.90
CA GLU A 194 -11.48 4.45 -12.93
C GLU A 194 -12.18 4.06 -11.63
N LYS A 195 -11.68 2.99 -10.98
CA LYS A 195 -12.19 2.47 -9.72
C LYS A 195 -11.06 2.16 -8.76
N THR A 196 -11.39 2.11 -7.48
CA THR A 196 -10.47 1.73 -6.42
C THR A 196 -10.91 0.44 -5.74
N VAL A 197 -9.98 -0.29 -5.11
CA VAL A 197 -10.27 -1.58 -4.46
C VAL A 197 -11.35 -1.45 -3.39
N GLU A 198 -11.28 -0.39 -2.59
CA GLU A 198 -12.22 -0.09 -1.53
C GLU A 198 -13.61 0.26 -2.09
N GLN A 199 -13.68 0.98 -3.21
CA GLN A 199 -14.94 1.30 -3.87
C GLN A 199 -15.58 0.07 -4.50
N VAL A 200 -14.80 -0.81 -5.12
CA VAL A 200 -15.29 -2.07 -5.69
C VAL A 200 -15.86 -2.96 -4.59
N LEU A 201 -15.15 -3.12 -3.47
CA LEU A 201 -15.66 -3.88 -2.33
C LEU A 201 -16.93 -3.25 -1.72
N THR A 202 -16.95 -1.93 -1.57
CA THR A 202 -18.12 -1.20 -1.09
C THR A 202 -19.34 -1.50 -1.97
N ASN A 203 -19.17 -1.41 -3.29
CA ASN A 203 -20.24 -1.69 -4.25
C ASN A 203 -20.68 -3.15 -4.21
N TYR A 204 -19.73 -4.07 -4.09
CA TYR A 204 -19.99 -5.51 -4.01
C TYR A 204 -20.81 -5.83 -2.76
N PHE A 205 -20.41 -5.35 -1.58
CA PHE A 205 -21.14 -5.58 -0.33
C PHE A 205 -22.52 -4.95 -0.32
N ASN A 206 -22.63 -3.72 -0.84
CA ASN A 206 -23.91 -3.05 -0.94
C ASN A 206 -24.82 -3.66 -2.00
N GLY A 207 -24.31 -4.56 -2.84
CA GLY A 207 -25.10 -5.33 -3.80
C GLY A 207 -25.45 -4.56 -5.06
N ILE A 208 -24.65 -3.56 -5.47
CA ILE A 208 -24.99 -2.67 -6.60
C ILE A 208 -25.28 -3.43 -7.90
N ASP A 209 -24.64 -4.59 -8.09
CA ASP A 209 -24.85 -5.55 -9.18
C ASP A 209 -26.14 -6.40 -9.03
N ARG A 210 -26.78 -6.38 -7.87
CA ARG A 210 -28.02 -7.09 -7.49
C ARG A 210 -29.21 -6.15 -7.35
N LYS A 211 -29.25 -5.07 -8.15
CA LYS A 211 -30.40 -4.16 -8.20
C LYS A 211 -31.58 -4.84 -8.88
N ASN A 212 -32.74 -4.79 -8.23
CA ASN A 212 -33.98 -5.19 -8.89
C ASN A 212 -34.51 -4.07 -9.80
N SER A 213 -35.57 -4.35 -10.56
CA SER A 213 -36.20 -3.40 -11.50
C SER A 213 -36.77 -2.13 -10.83
N GLN A 214 -36.92 -2.12 -9.50
CA GLN A 214 -37.36 -0.97 -8.71
C GLN A 214 -36.19 -0.21 -8.06
N GLY A 215 -34.95 -0.58 -8.38
CA GLY A 215 -33.74 0.02 -7.82
C GLY A 215 -33.41 -0.38 -6.38
N ARG A 216 -34.17 -1.32 -5.78
CA ARG A 216 -33.85 -1.87 -4.46
C ARG A 216 -32.69 -2.85 -4.58
N VAL A 217 -31.83 -2.83 -3.58
CA VAL A 217 -30.58 -3.59 -3.58
C VAL A 217 -30.65 -4.73 -2.57
N GLN A 218 -30.19 -5.91 -2.96
CA GLN A 218 -29.96 -7.01 -2.02
C GLN A 218 -28.51 -6.97 -1.54
N ASN A 219 -28.29 -6.47 -0.31
CA ASN A 219 -26.95 -6.40 0.27
C ASN A 219 -26.39 -7.82 0.50
N ARG A 220 -25.05 -7.92 0.56
CA ARG A 220 -24.33 -9.16 0.91
C ARG A 220 -23.95 -9.22 2.39
N LEU A 221 -24.37 -8.23 3.18
CA LEU A 221 -24.08 -8.13 4.61
C LEU A 221 -25.15 -8.87 5.42
N LEU A 222 -24.73 -9.65 6.41
CA LEU A 222 -25.67 -10.40 7.27
C LEU A 222 -26.41 -9.56 8.30
N VAL A 223 -25.93 -8.35 8.55
CA VAL A 223 -26.57 -7.38 9.46
C VAL A 223 -27.15 -6.23 8.64
N GLY A 224 -28.12 -5.52 9.22
CA GLY A 224 -28.68 -4.32 8.61
C GLY A 224 -27.65 -3.19 8.50
N GLY A 225 -27.74 -2.39 7.44
CA GLY A 225 -26.84 -1.27 7.18
C GLY A 225 -26.10 -1.38 5.84
N ILE A 226 -25.15 -0.47 5.63
CA ILE A 226 -24.33 -0.39 4.41
C ILE A 226 -22.84 -0.48 4.72
N ALA A 227 -22.06 -0.91 3.73
CA ALA A 227 -20.62 -0.71 3.75
C ALA A 227 -20.28 0.71 3.28
N ARG A 228 -19.27 1.31 3.91
CA ARG A 228 -18.61 2.55 3.46
C ARG A 228 -17.13 2.33 3.28
N SER A 229 -16.49 3.22 2.53
CA SER A 229 -15.05 3.20 2.34
C SER A 229 -14.40 4.56 2.54
N GLU A 230 -13.14 4.51 2.91
CA GLU A 230 -12.23 5.63 3.01
C GLU A 230 -10.93 5.30 2.28
N ARG A 231 -10.34 6.32 1.66
CA ARG A 231 -9.02 6.26 1.06
C ARG A 231 -8.20 7.42 1.60
N PRO A 232 -7.24 7.18 2.51
CA PRO A 232 -6.41 8.27 3.02
C PRO A 232 -5.55 8.94 1.92
N GLY A 233 -5.32 8.25 0.81
CA GLY A 233 -4.59 8.77 -0.35
C GLY A 233 -3.14 9.11 0.03
N THR A 234 -2.65 10.27 -0.41
CA THR A 234 -1.25 10.67 -0.17
C THR A 234 -0.94 11.05 1.28
N ARG A 235 -1.95 11.19 2.16
CA ARG A 235 -1.73 11.47 3.60
C ARG A 235 -0.79 10.45 4.24
N GLN A 236 -0.97 9.17 3.92
CA GLN A 236 -0.16 8.05 4.42
C GLN A 236 1.35 8.24 4.24
N ARG A 237 1.80 9.03 3.25
CA ARG A 237 3.22 9.22 2.91
C ARG A 237 3.70 10.67 2.95
N ARG A 238 2.88 11.61 3.45
CA ARG A 238 3.23 13.04 3.51
C ARG A 238 2.95 13.71 4.85
N GLU A 239 2.30 13.02 5.78
CA GLU A 239 1.94 13.60 7.07
C GLU A 239 3.13 13.62 8.03
N ILE A 240 3.95 14.66 7.88
CA ILE A 240 5.13 14.92 8.73
C ILE A 240 4.78 15.08 10.22
N ALA A 241 3.54 15.49 10.53
CA ALA A 241 3.07 15.64 11.91
C ALA A 241 3.05 14.32 12.69
N TYR A 242 3.05 13.17 12.00
CA TYR A 242 3.00 11.84 12.59
C TYR A 242 4.23 11.00 12.25
N VAL A 243 5.34 11.64 11.85
CA VAL A 243 6.59 10.94 11.55
C VAL A 243 7.01 10.10 12.77
N SER A 244 7.48 8.89 12.54
CA SER A 244 8.08 8.07 13.59
C SER A 244 9.45 8.65 13.93
N GLU A 245 9.76 8.83 15.22
CA GLU A 245 11.08 9.32 15.65
C GLU A 245 12.19 8.37 15.19
N ILE A 246 11.94 7.06 15.24
CA ILE A 246 12.89 6.03 14.77
C ILE A 246 13.11 6.14 13.26
N ASP A 247 12.03 6.23 12.48
CA ASP A 247 12.11 6.34 11.02
C ASP A 247 12.78 7.66 10.59
N TRP A 248 12.60 8.73 11.38
CA TRP A 248 13.28 10.00 11.16
C TRP A 248 14.78 9.91 11.46
N ASP A 249 15.15 9.26 12.57
CA ASP A 249 16.55 9.05 12.97
C ASP A 249 17.29 8.16 11.96
N GLU A 250 16.68 7.03 11.58
CA GLU A 250 17.20 6.09 10.56
C GLU A 250 17.24 6.69 9.16
N ALA A 251 16.34 7.62 8.81
CA ALA A 251 16.40 8.33 7.54
C ALA A 251 17.52 9.38 7.49
N TYR A 252 17.94 9.90 8.66
CA TYR A 252 18.99 10.90 8.76
C TYR A 252 20.39 10.28 8.82
N HIS A 253 20.52 9.12 9.47
CA HIS A 253 21.77 8.41 9.72
C HIS A 253 22.14 7.41 8.63
#